data_AF-A0A356WXU2-F1
#
_entry.id   AF-A0A356WXU2-F1
#
_cell.length_a   1.000
_cell.length_b   1.000
_cell.length_c   1.000
_cell.angle_alpha   90.00
_cell.angle_beta   90.00
_cell.angle_gamma   90.00
#
_symmetry.space_group_name_H-M   'P 1'
#
loop_
_entity.id
_entity.type
_entity.pdbx_description
1 polymer ?
#
loop_
_entity_poly.entity_id
_entity_poly.type
_entity_poly.pdbx_seq_one_letter_code
_entity_poly.pdbx_strand_id
1 'polypeptide(L)'
;VCGGIAAYFKIDTWIPRLLFAAPLFLNLMGMISIPFFPWNRFFDNVDFNWNINMSVVVIYAVLWVIIPRATTVKQKLEMMGEEEYIKSIRETVSDNVASVKSKTDDGDNYTKPYAATAAVAGDSEKVSLDAMPPEPPRFHAAKASANATAGSGNSGCLNALGILFKIIFFAFAGIFAVVTTGMMIAFLVAGTKFVPLKSLFIDQGYENTLLWLSAGLLFAVPIISIIVWIVRRSMKAKSRPVIGVVSIILWVVGIFSATMLGFKVAEKFSVESSAENVQALSAFSGDKLYVDMAVYPSDYYSFSRNFGPGSDLDNFPYYTINEDSLLFSNIKLQIVQSQDSLYYVRTISSSSERDLKIARKNAGEFTYPLQQQDSLLFLPEFFSAPISQGFRLQGMIVEIAVPLGKKIEIDERLDDYDNFTSNSSVRRKLKKSRNNKTFDWDYGEEYILENGSLNKTVILTDSI
;
A
#
# COMPACT_ATOMS: atom_id res chain seq x y z
N VAL A 1 -3.50 -27.82 29.56
CA VAL A 1 -4.66 -27.97 28.64
C VAL A 1 -4.31 -28.80 27.43
N CYS A 2 -3.69 -28.26 26.36
CA CYS A 2 -3.46 -29.01 25.11
C CYS A 2 -2.65 -30.31 25.29
N GLY A 3 -1.71 -30.36 26.24
CA GLY A 3 -0.98 -31.59 26.59
C GLY A 3 -1.83 -32.66 27.28
N GLY A 4 -2.79 -32.27 28.12
CA GLY A 4 -3.71 -33.21 28.77
C GLY A 4 -4.76 -33.73 27.81
N ILE A 5 -5.28 -32.86 26.92
CA ILE A 5 -6.21 -33.24 25.84
C ILE A 5 -5.52 -34.19 24.86
N ALA A 6 -4.27 -33.90 24.47
CA ALA A 6 -3.47 -34.74 23.61
C ALA A 6 -3.24 -36.15 24.20
N ALA A 7 -2.89 -36.22 25.49
CA ALA A 7 -2.71 -37.48 26.19
C ALA A 7 -4.01 -38.30 26.30
N TYR A 8 -5.14 -37.64 26.60
CA TYR A 8 -6.45 -38.29 26.69
C TYR A 8 -6.91 -38.88 25.36
N PHE A 9 -6.70 -38.17 24.25
CA PHE A 9 -7.11 -38.62 22.92
C PHE A 9 -6.02 -39.41 22.17
N LYS A 10 -4.87 -39.71 22.80
CA LYS A 10 -3.71 -40.36 22.15
C LYS A 10 -3.30 -39.68 20.82
N ILE A 11 -3.37 -38.35 20.76
CA ILE A 11 -3.00 -37.54 19.59
C ILE A 11 -1.80 -36.64 19.91
N ASP A 12 -1.04 -36.25 18.88
CA ASP A 12 0.08 -35.35 19.10
C ASP A 12 -0.33 -33.98 19.64
N THR A 13 0.49 -33.44 20.54
CA THR A 13 0.20 -32.17 21.24
C THR A 13 0.10 -30.96 20.32
N TRP A 14 0.58 -31.04 19.07
CA TRP A 14 0.48 -29.96 18.11
C TRP A 14 -0.93 -29.81 17.52
N ILE A 15 -1.72 -30.89 17.46
CA ILE A 15 -3.08 -30.89 16.88
C ILE A 15 -4.06 -30.06 17.72
N PRO A 16 -4.18 -30.26 19.06
CA PRO A 16 -5.01 -29.39 19.88
C PRO A 16 -4.51 -27.94 19.90
N ARG A 17 -3.21 -27.71 19.79
CA ARG A 17 -2.65 -26.35 19.70
C ARG A 17 -3.08 -25.65 18.42
N LEU A 18 -3.06 -26.35 17.29
CA LEU A 18 -3.54 -25.84 16.01
C LEU A 18 -5.04 -25.54 16.06
N LEU A 19 -5.83 -26.45 16.65
CA LEU A 19 -7.28 -26.31 16.80
C LEU A 19 -7.67 -25.03 17.58
N PHE A 20 -7.00 -24.77 18.71
CA PHE A 20 -7.26 -23.55 19.50
C PHE A 20 -6.68 -22.28 18.85
N ALA A 21 -5.68 -22.40 17.97
CA ALA A 21 -5.06 -21.27 17.28
C ALA A 21 -5.75 -20.91 15.95
N ALA A 22 -6.43 -21.87 15.30
CA ALA A 22 -7.04 -21.68 13.98
C ALA A 22 -8.09 -20.55 13.94
N PRO A 23 -9.00 -20.40 14.92
CA PRO A 23 -9.97 -19.29 14.94
C PRO A 23 -9.29 -17.91 15.03
N LEU A 24 -8.19 -17.81 15.79
CA LEU A 24 -7.41 -16.56 15.92
C LEU A 24 -6.66 -16.23 14.61
N PHE A 25 -6.13 -17.25 13.92
CA PHE A 25 -5.40 -17.08 12.66
C PHE A 25 -6.33 -16.72 11.49
N LEU A 26 -7.51 -17.33 11.43
CA LEU A 26 -8.54 -17.02 10.44
C LEU A 26 -9.11 -15.60 10.63
N ASN A 27 -9.24 -15.12 11.87
CA ASN A 27 -9.64 -13.75 12.16
C ASN A 27 -8.60 -12.72 11.69
N LEU A 28 -7.31 -13.00 11.91
CA LEU A 28 -6.21 -12.14 11.45
C LEU A 28 -6.15 -12.03 9.93
N MET A 29 -6.51 -13.08 9.19
CA MET A 29 -6.69 -13.04 7.73
C MET A 29 -7.89 -12.20 7.29
N GLY A 30 -9.03 -12.28 8.00
CA GLY A 30 -10.21 -11.46 7.72
C GLY A 30 -10.05 -9.98 8.06
N MET A 31 -9.15 -9.64 8.99
CA MET A 31 -8.85 -8.26 9.40
C MET A 31 -8.06 -7.48 8.34
N ILE A 32 -7.31 -8.19 7.49
CA ILE A 32 -6.58 -7.57 6.38
C ILE A 32 -7.59 -7.43 5.23
N SER A 33 -8.44 -6.42 5.32
CA SER A 33 -9.26 -5.99 4.19
C SER A 33 -8.31 -5.40 3.15
N ILE A 34 -7.73 -6.28 2.34
CA ILE A 34 -6.81 -5.94 1.27
C ILE A 34 -7.65 -5.28 0.16
N PRO A 35 -7.42 -4.00 -0.20
CA PRO A 35 -8.23 -3.31 -1.21
C PRO A 35 -8.19 -3.95 -2.61
N PHE A 36 -7.23 -4.84 -2.86
CA PHE A 36 -6.94 -5.49 -4.14
C PHE A 36 -7.35 -6.97 -4.21
N PHE A 37 -7.83 -7.59 -3.13
CA PHE A 37 -8.34 -8.98 -3.15
C PHE A 37 -9.71 -9.04 -2.47
N PRO A 38 -10.78 -9.43 -3.19
CA PRO A 38 -12.16 -9.31 -2.71
C PRO A 38 -12.51 -10.45 -1.74
N TRP A 39 -11.88 -10.48 -0.56
CA TRP A 39 -12.21 -11.43 0.51
C TRP A 39 -13.70 -11.41 0.88
N ASN A 40 -14.32 -10.22 0.87
CA ASN A 40 -15.74 -10.06 1.12
C ASN A 40 -16.56 -10.98 0.19
N ARG A 41 -16.30 -11.01 -1.13
CA ARG A 41 -17.09 -11.83 -2.08
C ARG A 41 -17.03 -13.34 -1.86
N PHE A 42 -16.00 -13.86 -1.20
CA PHE A 42 -15.90 -15.30 -0.90
C PHE A 42 -16.56 -15.65 0.44
N PHE A 43 -16.74 -14.66 1.32
CA PHE A 43 -17.19 -14.83 2.70
C PHE A 43 -18.36 -13.88 3.03
N ASP A 44 -19.14 -13.45 2.03
CA ASP A 44 -20.27 -12.51 2.19
C ASP A 44 -21.32 -13.01 3.20
N ASN A 45 -21.34 -14.32 3.47
CA ASN A 45 -22.25 -14.97 4.43
C ASN A 45 -21.56 -15.43 5.72
N VAL A 46 -20.29 -15.07 5.93
CA VAL A 46 -19.54 -15.42 7.15
C VAL A 46 -19.35 -14.16 7.94
N ASP A 47 -20.35 -13.81 8.75
CA ASP A 47 -20.24 -12.79 9.79
C ASP A 47 -19.13 -13.22 10.75
N PHE A 48 -17.92 -12.68 10.54
CA PHE A 48 -16.77 -12.97 11.39
C PHE A 48 -16.95 -12.23 12.73
N ASN A 49 -17.82 -12.78 13.57
CA ASN A 49 -18.24 -12.18 14.81
C ASN A 49 -17.09 -12.19 15.82
N TRP A 50 -16.65 -10.99 16.25
CA TRP A 50 -15.57 -10.78 17.24
C TRP A 50 -15.81 -11.54 18.55
N ASN A 51 -17.06 -11.92 18.86
CA ASN A 51 -17.41 -12.73 20.02
C ASN A 51 -16.79 -14.15 20.03
N ILE A 52 -16.38 -14.70 18.88
CA ILE A 52 -15.77 -16.04 18.82
C ILE A 52 -14.38 -16.05 19.48
N ASN A 53 -13.66 -14.93 19.47
CA ASN A 53 -12.34 -14.85 20.10
C ASN A 53 -12.43 -14.91 21.63
N MET A 54 -13.39 -14.18 22.20
CA MET A 54 -13.63 -14.22 23.65
C MET A 54 -14.19 -15.58 24.08
N SER A 55 -15.07 -16.21 23.30
CA SER A 55 -15.57 -17.54 23.65
C SER A 55 -14.50 -18.63 23.60
N VAL A 56 -13.60 -18.62 22.60
CA VAL A 56 -12.47 -19.58 22.52
C VAL A 56 -11.47 -19.35 23.65
N VAL A 57 -11.18 -18.09 24.00
CA VAL A 57 -10.32 -17.74 25.14
C VAL A 57 -10.96 -18.14 26.47
N VAL A 58 -12.27 -17.92 26.64
CA VAL A 58 -13.03 -18.32 27.83
C VAL A 58 -13.10 -19.84 27.93
N ILE A 59 -13.40 -20.57 26.85
CA ILE A 59 -13.38 -22.04 26.82
C ILE A 59 -11.99 -22.56 27.18
N TYR A 60 -10.94 -21.94 26.64
CA TYR A 60 -9.56 -22.29 26.98
C TYR A 60 -9.23 -22.02 28.45
N ALA A 61 -9.70 -20.90 29.01
CA ALA A 61 -9.54 -20.55 30.42
C ALA A 61 -10.32 -21.49 31.35
N VAL A 62 -11.55 -21.87 30.98
CA VAL A 62 -12.36 -22.86 31.69
C VAL A 62 -11.69 -24.23 31.66
N LEU A 63 -11.20 -24.68 30.50
CA LEU A 63 -10.42 -25.92 30.38
C LEU A 63 -9.10 -25.87 31.15
N TRP A 64 -8.52 -24.67 31.33
CA TRP A 64 -7.32 -24.46 32.15
C TRP A 64 -7.60 -24.59 33.64
N VAL A 65 -8.77 -24.16 34.10
CA VAL A 65 -9.22 -24.35 35.48
C VAL A 65 -9.64 -25.81 35.74
N ILE A 66 -10.31 -26.45 34.79
CA ILE A 66 -10.83 -27.83 34.93
C ILE A 66 -9.71 -28.89 34.87
N ILE A 67 -8.65 -28.67 34.09
CA ILE A 67 -7.56 -29.64 33.94
C ILE A 67 -6.44 -29.31 34.93
N PRO A 68 -6.38 -29.97 36.11
CA PRO A 68 -5.33 -29.72 37.08
C PRO A 68 -3.97 -30.09 36.50
N ARG A 69 -2.94 -29.31 36.85
CA ARG A 69 -1.56 -29.58 36.46
C ARG A 69 -1.09 -30.83 37.19
N ALA A 70 -0.74 -31.90 36.46
CA ALA A 70 -0.11 -33.08 37.06
C ALA A 70 1.25 -32.71 37.66
N THR A 71 1.31 -32.58 38.98
CA THR A 71 2.51 -32.19 39.72
C THR A 71 3.32 -33.41 40.18
N THR A 72 2.66 -34.55 40.41
CA THR A 72 3.33 -35.77 40.87
C THR A 72 3.62 -36.74 39.72
N VAL A 73 4.71 -37.51 39.86
CA VAL A 73 5.14 -38.51 38.88
C VAL A 73 4.05 -39.57 38.69
N LYS A 74 3.41 -40.00 39.77
CA LYS A 74 2.27 -40.94 39.75
C LYS A 74 1.11 -40.42 38.89
N GLN A 75 0.75 -39.15 39.03
CA GLN A 75 -0.35 -38.55 38.26
C GLN A 75 -0.01 -38.37 36.78
N LYS A 76 1.27 -38.09 36.46
CA LYS A 76 1.75 -38.10 35.07
C LYS A 76 1.72 -39.51 34.46
N LEU A 77 2.07 -40.52 35.25
CA LEU A 77 2.03 -41.93 34.84
C LEU A 77 0.60 -42.41 34.60
N GLU A 78 -0.36 -42.04 35.45
CA GLU A 78 -1.79 -42.33 35.26
C GLU A 78 -2.37 -41.67 33.99
N MET A 79 -1.87 -40.48 33.62
CA MET A 79 -2.31 -39.77 32.41
C MET A 79 -1.69 -40.28 31.10
N MET A 80 -0.59 -41.03 31.15
CA MET A 80 0.07 -41.59 29.97
C MET A 80 -0.54 -42.93 29.53
N GLY A 81 -1.30 -43.59 30.41
CA GLY A 81 -1.83 -44.93 30.15
C GLY A 81 -0.77 -46.03 30.30
N GLU A 82 -1.22 -47.21 30.70
CA GLU A 82 -0.37 -48.35 31.06
C GLU A 82 0.52 -48.84 29.90
N GLU A 83 0.02 -48.77 28.67
CA GLU A 83 0.71 -49.21 27.46
C GLU A 83 1.94 -48.34 27.11
N GLU A 84 1.81 -47.02 27.25
CA GLU A 84 2.89 -46.05 26.96
C GLU A 84 3.98 -46.12 28.05
N TYR A 85 3.59 -46.41 29.29
CA TYR A 85 4.51 -46.66 30.40
C TYR A 85 5.38 -47.89 30.14
N ILE A 86 4.80 -49.02 29.76
CA ILE A 86 5.55 -50.24 29.43
C ILE A 86 6.53 -49.96 28.27
N LYS A 87 6.12 -49.16 27.28
CA LYS A 87 6.97 -48.77 26.15
C LYS A 87 8.14 -47.87 26.58
N SER A 88 7.90 -46.89 27.45
CA SER A 88 8.95 -46.00 27.99
C SER A 88 9.93 -46.71 28.93
N ILE A 89 9.47 -47.68 29.74
CA ILE A 89 10.36 -48.57 30.49
C ILE A 89 11.19 -49.40 29.53
N ARG A 90 10.56 -49.98 28.49
CA ARG A 90 11.27 -50.79 27.49
C ARG A 90 12.37 -49.99 26.81
N GLU A 91 12.08 -48.75 26.38
CA GLU A 91 13.04 -47.84 25.77
C GLU A 91 14.15 -47.42 26.75
N THR A 92 13.80 -47.06 27.99
CA THR A 92 14.79 -46.67 29.01
C THR A 92 15.69 -47.85 29.39
N VAL A 93 15.15 -49.06 29.48
CA VAL A 93 15.91 -50.28 29.75
C VAL A 93 16.78 -50.65 28.54
N SER A 94 16.26 -50.54 27.31
CA SER A 94 17.09 -50.78 26.12
C SER A 94 18.22 -49.75 25.97
N ASP A 95 17.98 -48.48 26.31
CA ASP A 95 18.99 -47.42 26.28
C ASP A 95 20.04 -47.60 27.39
N ASN A 96 19.63 -48.04 28.58
CA ASN A 96 20.55 -48.37 29.67
C ASN A 96 21.37 -49.64 29.35
N VAL A 97 20.77 -50.65 28.74
CA VAL A 97 21.49 -51.86 28.30
C VAL A 97 22.44 -51.54 27.15
N ALA A 98 22.03 -50.68 26.20
CA ALA A 98 22.88 -50.22 25.11
C ALA A 98 24.06 -49.37 25.63
N SER A 99 23.85 -48.52 26.64
CA SER A 99 24.91 -47.69 27.23
C SER A 99 25.85 -48.44 28.18
N VAL A 100 25.39 -49.53 28.82
CA VAL A 100 26.26 -50.47 29.55
C VAL A 100 27.03 -51.35 28.57
N LYS A 101 26.41 -51.80 27.47
CA LYS A 101 27.09 -52.57 26.43
C LYS A 101 28.16 -51.74 25.72
N SER A 102 27.90 -50.46 25.44
CA SER A 102 28.90 -49.54 24.90
C SER A 102 30.03 -49.19 25.90
N LYS A 103 29.84 -49.43 27.20
CA LYS A 103 30.89 -49.27 28.23
C LYS A 103 31.68 -50.55 28.50
N THR A 104 31.21 -51.69 27.99
CA THR A 104 31.83 -53.01 28.20
C THR A 104 32.61 -53.49 26.96
N ASP A 105 32.43 -52.82 25.81
CA ASP A 105 33.18 -53.10 24.56
C ASP A 105 34.53 -52.33 24.45
N ASP A 106 34.91 -51.55 25.46
CA ASP A 106 36.22 -50.87 25.55
C ASP A 106 36.96 -51.36 26.81
N GLY A 107 37.73 -52.44 26.69
CA GLY A 107 38.71 -52.85 27.70
C GLY A 107 38.86 -54.36 27.92
N ASP A 108 39.75 -54.98 27.16
CA ASP A 108 40.27 -56.31 27.41
C ASP A 108 40.99 -56.43 28.78
N ASN A 109 40.82 -57.60 29.41
CA ASN A 109 41.63 -58.23 30.47
C ASN A 109 41.72 -57.56 31.86
N TYR A 110 41.07 -58.18 32.85
CA TYR A 110 41.75 -59.10 33.77
C TYR A 110 40.73 -59.82 34.68
N THR A 111 40.75 -61.16 34.67
CA THR A 111 40.09 -61.99 35.69
C THR A 111 41.16 -62.56 36.60
N LYS A 112 40.99 -62.46 37.94
CA LYS A 112 41.03 -63.57 38.94
C LYS A 112 41.38 -63.11 40.39
N PRO A 113 41.05 -63.93 41.41
CA PRO A 113 40.30 -63.48 42.59
C PRO A 113 41.05 -63.59 43.94
N TYR A 114 40.39 -63.10 45.00
CA TYR A 114 40.55 -63.36 46.45
C TYR A 114 41.83 -64.05 46.97
N ALA A 115 42.62 -63.35 47.79
CA ALA A 115 43.31 -63.90 48.96
C ALA A 115 43.81 -62.79 49.91
N ALA A 116 43.95 -63.17 51.18
CA ALA A 116 44.07 -62.36 52.38
C ALA A 116 45.46 -61.74 52.67
N THR A 117 45.46 -60.88 53.70
CA THR A 117 46.50 -60.59 54.71
C THR A 117 47.15 -59.20 54.72
N ALA A 118 46.83 -58.49 55.81
CA ALA A 118 47.71 -57.79 56.74
C ALA A 118 48.56 -56.59 56.25
N ALA A 119 48.19 -55.41 56.76
CA ALA A 119 48.94 -54.63 57.77
C ALA A 119 49.11 -53.12 57.44
N VAL A 120 48.72 -52.30 58.43
CA VAL A 120 49.18 -50.91 58.74
C VAL A 120 48.62 -49.79 57.82
N ALA A 121 48.03 -48.67 58.27
CA ALA A 121 47.54 -48.14 59.54
C ALA A 121 46.72 -46.86 59.27
N GLY A 122 45.76 -46.56 60.17
CA GLY A 122 45.06 -45.26 60.37
C GLY A 122 44.06 -44.86 59.27
N ASP A 123 42.80 -44.50 59.51
CA ASP A 123 42.08 -44.10 60.71
C ASP A 123 40.59 -44.48 60.52
N SER A 124 39.89 -44.86 61.59
CA SER A 124 38.58 -45.52 61.52
C SER A 124 37.45 -44.61 61.98
N GLU A 125 36.44 -44.38 61.12
CA GLU A 125 35.10 -43.98 61.60
C GLU A 125 33.98 -44.74 60.88
N LYS A 126 33.65 -45.90 61.48
CA LYS A 126 32.32 -46.49 61.71
C LYS A 126 31.32 -46.54 60.52
N VAL A 127 31.29 -47.69 59.86
CA VAL A 127 30.13 -48.17 59.08
C VAL A 127 29.12 -48.80 60.05
N SER A 128 27.97 -48.18 60.26
CA SER A 128 26.78 -48.84 60.80
C SER A 128 25.94 -49.39 59.65
N LEU A 129 25.94 -50.72 59.51
CA LEU A 129 24.91 -51.46 58.80
C LEU A 129 23.64 -51.43 59.65
N ASP A 130 22.64 -50.66 59.23
CA ASP A 130 21.20 -50.93 59.46
C ASP A 130 20.38 -49.75 58.90
N ALA A 131 20.04 -49.80 57.61
CA ALA A 131 18.86 -49.18 56.98
C ALA A 131 18.92 -49.36 55.45
N MET A 132 18.29 -50.42 54.94
CA MET A 132 17.64 -50.34 53.62
C MET A 132 16.27 -49.69 53.84
N PRO A 133 15.76 -48.85 52.92
CA PRO A 133 15.89 -48.96 51.46
C PRO A 133 16.84 -47.92 50.83
N PRO A 134 17.35 -48.16 49.59
CA PRO A 134 18.34 -47.30 48.96
C PRO A 134 17.77 -45.92 48.59
N GLU A 135 18.50 -44.85 48.94
CA GLU A 135 18.22 -43.51 48.43
C GLU A 135 18.38 -43.45 46.90
N PRO A 136 17.52 -42.69 46.18
CA PRO A 136 17.65 -42.51 44.73
C PRO A 136 18.95 -41.77 44.36
N PRO A 137 19.54 -42.05 43.18
CA PRO A 137 20.86 -41.57 42.82
C PRO A 137 20.92 -40.04 42.76
N ARG A 138 21.77 -39.44 43.61
CA ARG A 138 22.15 -38.03 43.50
C ARG A 138 23.08 -37.86 42.31
N PHE A 139 22.67 -37.04 41.36
CA PHE A 139 23.47 -36.67 40.20
C PHE A 139 24.65 -35.80 40.67
N HIS A 140 25.86 -36.36 40.76
CA HIS A 140 27.07 -35.56 40.90
C HIS A 140 27.38 -34.93 39.54
N ALA A 141 27.08 -33.63 39.40
CA ALA A 141 27.54 -32.86 38.26
C ALA A 141 29.06 -32.83 38.24
N ALA A 142 29.65 -33.38 37.18
CA ALA A 142 31.06 -33.27 36.89
C ALA A 142 31.45 -31.78 36.82
N LYS A 143 32.51 -31.40 37.55
CA LYS A 143 33.16 -30.10 37.40
C LYS A 143 33.73 -29.99 35.98
N ALA A 144 32.99 -29.36 35.08
CA ALA A 144 33.51 -28.92 33.79
C ALA A 144 33.92 -27.44 33.89
N SER A 145 35.19 -27.24 33.52
CA SER A 145 35.93 -26.01 33.35
C SER A 145 35.13 -24.78 32.89
N ALA A 146 35.57 -23.64 33.41
CA ALA A 146 35.11 -22.28 33.13
C ALA A 146 34.97 -21.96 31.64
N ASN A 147 33.73 -21.66 31.23
CA ASN A 147 33.34 -20.46 30.48
C ASN A 147 31.87 -20.60 30.07
N ALA A 148 30.99 -20.37 31.04
CA ALA A 148 29.56 -20.17 30.78
C ALA A 148 29.16 -18.84 31.42
N THR A 149 28.89 -17.86 30.56
CA THR A 149 28.12 -16.68 30.89
C THR A 149 26.88 -17.09 31.69
N ALA A 150 26.62 -16.36 32.78
CA ALA A 150 25.56 -16.60 33.74
C ALA A 150 24.19 -16.83 33.06
N GLY A 151 23.83 -18.09 32.87
CA GLY A 151 22.49 -18.52 32.54
C GLY A 151 21.64 -18.43 33.80
N SER A 152 21.08 -17.24 34.03
CA SER A 152 20.02 -17.03 35.02
C SER A 152 18.94 -18.09 34.83
N GLY A 153 18.61 -18.81 35.90
CA GLY A 153 17.47 -19.70 35.97
C GLY A 153 16.17 -18.92 35.84
N ASN A 154 15.82 -18.52 34.62
CA ASN A 154 14.55 -17.86 34.34
C ASN A 154 13.48 -18.92 34.06
N SER A 155 12.61 -19.05 35.05
CA SER A 155 11.25 -19.58 35.05
C SER A 155 10.62 -19.84 33.67
N GLY A 156 9.90 -20.96 33.55
CA GLY A 156 9.18 -21.38 32.32
C GLY A 156 8.22 -20.36 31.70
N CYS A 157 7.96 -19.22 32.36
CA CYS A 157 7.23 -18.08 31.82
C CYS A 157 8.04 -17.29 30.78
N LEU A 158 9.35 -17.06 30.98
CA LEU A 158 10.17 -16.36 29.96
C LEU A 158 10.37 -17.20 28.70
N ASN A 159 10.47 -18.52 28.85
CA ASN A 159 10.58 -19.42 27.70
C ASN A 159 9.26 -19.50 26.91
N ALA A 160 8.11 -19.46 27.62
CA ALA A 160 6.80 -19.32 26.99
C ALA A 160 6.64 -17.97 26.26
N LEU A 161 7.13 -16.88 26.84
CA LEU A 161 7.17 -15.56 26.22
C LEU A 161 8.02 -15.57 24.93
N GLY A 162 9.19 -16.20 24.96
CA GLY A 162 10.07 -16.35 23.80
C GLY A 162 9.46 -17.20 22.66
N ILE A 163 8.66 -18.20 23.00
CA ILE A 163 7.91 -18.99 22.01
C ILE A 163 6.77 -18.16 21.41
N LEU A 164 6.06 -17.38 22.23
CA LEU A 164 5.00 -16.47 21.77
C LEU A 164 5.56 -15.43 20.78
N PHE A 165 6.69 -14.80 21.10
CA PHE A 165 7.36 -13.85 20.20
C PHE A 165 7.75 -14.49 18.86
N LYS A 166 8.21 -15.74 18.86
CA LYS A 166 8.52 -16.45 17.60
C LYS A 166 7.27 -16.70 16.76
N ILE A 167 6.18 -17.13 17.39
CA ILE A 167 4.91 -17.36 16.69
C ILE A 167 4.39 -16.07 16.08
N ILE A 168 4.39 -14.98 16.85
CA ILE A 168 3.99 -13.65 16.39
C ILE A 168 4.87 -13.20 15.22
N PHE A 169 6.20 -13.31 15.35
CA PHE A 169 7.13 -12.94 14.28
C PHE A 169 6.89 -13.72 12.99
N PHE A 170 6.68 -15.04 13.08
CA PHE A 170 6.39 -15.86 11.89
C PHE A 170 5.03 -15.58 11.28
N ALA A 171 4.01 -15.28 12.10
CA ALA A 171 2.71 -14.86 11.60
C ALA A 171 2.80 -13.52 10.83
N PHE A 172 3.47 -12.51 11.41
CA PHE A 172 3.69 -11.23 10.74
C PHE A 172 4.51 -11.37 9.46
N ALA A 173 5.60 -12.16 9.49
CA ALA A 173 6.41 -12.40 8.29
C ALA A 173 5.62 -13.11 7.18
N GLY A 174 4.77 -14.08 7.55
CA GLY A 174 3.88 -14.76 6.61
C GLY A 174 2.84 -13.84 5.99
N ILE A 175 2.17 -13.02 6.81
CA ILE A 175 1.21 -12.01 6.33
C ILE A 175 1.90 -11.01 5.40
N PHE A 176 3.05 -10.48 5.83
CA PHE A 176 3.82 -9.55 5.03
C PHE A 176 4.20 -10.15 3.67
N ALA A 177 4.65 -11.41 3.64
CA ALA A 177 4.95 -12.12 2.40
C ALA A 177 3.74 -12.20 1.45
N VAL A 178 2.57 -12.58 1.99
CA VAL A 178 1.34 -12.70 1.21
C VAL A 178 0.89 -11.33 0.69
N VAL A 179 0.92 -10.30 1.52
CA VAL A 179 0.54 -8.93 1.14
C VAL A 179 1.47 -8.39 0.05
N THR A 180 2.79 -8.48 0.23
CA THR A 180 3.76 -7.96 -0.75
C THR A 180 3.67 -8.72 -2.07
N THR A 181 3.47 -10.04 -2.02
CA THR A 181 3.29 -10.86 -3.23
C THR A 181 1.97 -10.52 -3.93
N GLY A 182 0.88 -10.36 -3.16
CA GLY A 182 -0.42 -9.95 -3.69
C GLY A 182 -0.37 -8.57 -4.34
N MET A 183 0.33 -7.60 -3.72
CA MET A 183 0.56 -6.28 -4.30
C MET A 183 1.38 -6.35 -5.59
N MET A 184 2.43 -7.19 -5.64
CA MET A 184 3.23 -7.36 -6.86
C MET A 184 2.39 -7.96 -7.99
N ILE A 185 1.59 -9.00 -7.71
CA ILE A 185 0.70 -9.59 -8.71
C ILE A 185 -0.35 -8.57 -9.17
N ALA A 186 -0.98 -7.86 -8.25
CA ALA A 186 -1.93 -6.81 -8.57
C ALA A 186 -1.28 -5.71 -9.43
N PHE A 187 -0.07 -5.28 -9.10
CA PHE A 187 0.68 -4.32 -9.88
C PHE A 187 1.04 -4.84 -11.28
N LEU A 188 1.38 -6.13 -11.44
CA LEU A 188 1.68 -6.71 -12.76
C LEU A 188 0.42 -6.90 -13.62
N VAL A 189 -0.69 -7.34 -13.03
CA VAL A 189 -1.94 -7.64 -13.75
C VAL A 189 -2.75 -6.37 -14.02
N ALA A 190 -2.91 -5.50 -13.02
CA ALA A 190 -3.68 -4.27 -13.12
C ALA A 190 -2.83 -3.07 -13.55
N GLY A 191 -1.50 -3.10 -13.35
CA GLY A 191 -0.62 -1.96 -13.68
C GLY A 191 -0.62 -1.60 -15.16
N THR A 192 -0.86 -2.58 -16.05
CA THR A 192 -1.03 -2.33 -17.49
C THR A 192 -2.21 -1.38 -17.78
N LYS A 193 -3.26 -1.41 -16.95
CA LYS A 193 -4.41 -0.50 -17.06
C LYS A 193 -4.12 0.90 -16.53
N PHE A 194 -3.12 1.05 -15.66
CA PHE A 194 -2.68 2.34 -15.14
C PHE A 194 -1.58 3.01 -15.97
N VAL A 195 -1.16 2.39 -17.09
CA VAL A 195 -0.13 2.94 -17.99
C VAL A 195 -0.49 4.36 -18.49
N PRO A 196 -1.74 4.64 -18.94
CA PRO A 196 -2.12 5.99 -19.35
C PRO A 196 -2.11 6.99 -18.18
N LEU A 197 -2.34 6.54 -16.95
CA LEU A 197 -2.29 7.43 -15.79
C LEU A 197 -0.84 7.75 -15.43
N LYS A 198 0.02 6.75 -15.52
CA LYS A 198 1.45 6.89 -15.28
C LYS A 198 2.09 7.90 -16.23
N SER A 199 1.73 7.92 -17.52
CA SER A 199 2.28 8.87 -18.50
C SER A 199 1.94 10.33 -18.18
N LEU A 200 0.82 10.60 -17.49
CA LEU A 200 0.45 11.97 -17.11
C LEU A 200 1.37 12.58 -16.03
N PHE A 201 1.82 11.77 -15.08
CA PHE A 201 2.58 12.28 -13.91
C PHE A 201 4.08 12.01 -14.00
N ILE A 202 4.48 10.96 -14.71
CA ILE A 202 5.85 10.44 -14.71
C ILE A 202 6.44 10.54 -16.10
N ASP A 203 7.47 11.37 -16.20
CA ASP A 203 8.12 11.67 -17.47
C ASP A 203 8.95 10.47 -17.95
N GLN A 204 9.13 10.36 -19.27
CA GLN A 204 10.02 9.36 -19.84
C GLN A 204 11.48 9.65 -19.46
N GLY A 205 12.28 8.60 -19.33
CA GLY A 205 13.68 8.70 -18.88
C GLY A 205 13.83 8.50 -17.38
N TYR A 206 14.46 9.44 -16.68
CA TYR A 206 14.93 9.25 -15.30
C TYR A 206 13.81 8.90 -14.30
N GLU A 207 12.66 9.55 -14.36
CA GLU A 207 11.57 9.27 -13.43
C GLU A 207 10.94 7.90 -13.68
N ASN A 208 10.80 7.53 -14.96
CA ASN A 208 10.36 6.20 -15.34
C ASN A 208 11.33 5.12 -14.83
N THR A 209 12.65 5.32 -14.95
CA THR A 209 13.62 4.35 -14.41
C THR A 209 13.55 4.26 -12.89
N LEU A 210 13.38 5.40 -12.21
CA LEU A 210 13.26 5.47 -10.76
C LEU A 210 11.99 4.77 -10.25
N LEU A 211 10.87 4.87 -10.98
CA LEU A 211 9.65 4.12 -10.69
C LEU A 211 9.88 2.61 -10.76
N TRP A 212 10.45 2.11 -11.86
CA TRP A 212 10.66 0.67 -12.03
C TRP A 212 11.71 0.13 -11.06
N LEU A 213 12.77 0.89 -10.80
CA LEU A 213 13.79 0.54 -9.82
C LEU A 213 13.22 0.46 -8.41
N SER A 214 12.47 1.49 -7.98
CA SER A 214 11.87 1.51 -6.66
C SER A 214 10.80 0.44 -6.48
N ALA A 215 9.92 0.22 -7.47
CA ALA A 215 8.96 -0.87 -7.47
C ALA A 215 9.67 -2.24 -7.38
N GLY A 216 10.71 -2.47 -8.17
CA GLY A 216 11.51 -3.69 -8.13
C GLY A 216 12.15 -3.91 -6.75
N LEU A 217 12.78 -2.89 -6.16
CA LEU A 217 13.39 -3.02 -4.84
C LEU A 217 12.37 -3.20 -3.71
N LEU A 218 11.21 -2.56 -3.80
CA LEU A 218 10.17 -2.65 -2.77
C LEU A 218 9.42 -3.98 -2.79
N PHE A 219 9.18 -4.57 -3.97
CA PHE A 219 8.45 -5.83 -4.10
C PHE A 219 9.36 -7.04 -4.23
N ALA A 220 10.35 -7.00 -5.14
CA ALA A 220 11.17 -8.17 -5.43
C ALA A 220 12.12 -8.51 -4.28
N VAL A 221 12.73 -7.51 -3.61
CA VAL A 221 13.69 -7.78 -2.52
C VAL A 221 13.02 -8.52 -1.37
N PRO A 222 11.89 -8.05 -0.78
CA PRO A 222 11.23 -8.79 0.29
C PRO A 222 10.80 -10.20 -0.11
N ILE A 223 10.25 -10.36 -1.32
CA ILE A 223 9.81 -11.67 -1.82
C ILE A 223 11.00 -12.63 -1.93
N ILE A 224 12.10 -12.20 -2.55
CA ILE A 224 13.33 -13.00 -2.67
C ILE A 224 13.91 -13.31 -1.29
N SER A 225 13.95 -12.34 -0.37
CA SER A 225 14.44 -12.54 1.00
C SER A 225 13.65 -13.61 1.74
N ILE A 226 12.33 -13.60 1.61
CA ILE A 226 11.45 -14.58 2.24
C ILE A 226 11.66 -15.97 1.62
N ILE A 227 11.75 -16.06 0.30
CA ILE A 227 12.03 -17.33 -0.40
C ILE A 227 13.38 -17.90 0.04
N VAL A 228 14.44 -17.10 0.04
CA VAL A 228 15.78 -17.54 0.48
C VAL A 228 15.76 -17.97 1.95
N TRP A 229 15.02 -17.25 2.79
CA TRP A 229 14.85 -17.60 4.19
C TRP A 229 14.14 -18.95 4.37
N ILE A 230 13.05 -19.21 3.64
CA ILE A 230 12.31 -20.49 3.65
C ILE A 230 13.19 -21.64 3.15
N VAL A 231 13.83 -21.48 1.99
CA VAL A 231 14.67 -22.54 1.39
C VAL A 231 15.83 -22.91 2.31
N ARG A 232 16.52 -21.93 2.89
CA ARG A 232 17.61 -22.19 3.84
C ARG A 232 17.12 -22.84 5.12
N ARG A 233 15.93 -22.48 5.61
CA ARG A 233 15.31 -23.08 6.79
C ARG A 233 14.98 -24.56 6.54
N SER A 234 14.45 -24.90 5.36
CA SER A 234 14.13 -26.27 4.96
C SER A 234 15.37 -27.16 4.84
N MET A 235 16.47 -26.63 4.28
CA MET A 235 17.74 -27.37 4.13
C MET A 235 18.55 -27.52 5.43
N LYS A 236 18.05 -27.03 6.58
CA LYS A 236 18.79 -26.96 7.86
C LYS A 236 20.17 -26.29 7.72
N ALA A 237 20.33 -25.40 6.73
CA ALA A 237 21.59 -24.72 6.46
C ALA A 237 21.90 -23.69 7.55
N LYS A 238 23.20 -23.48 7.85
CA LYS A 238 23.62 -22.46 8.83
C LYS A 238 23.12 -21.08 8.40
N SER A 239 22.51 -20.35 9.34
CA SER A 239 22.05 -18.98 9.11
C SER A 239 23.23 -18.06 8.78
N ARG A 240 23.11 -17.28 7.70
CA ARG A 240 24.07 -16.22 7.33
C ARG A 240 23.38 -14.86 7.46
N PRO A 241 23.59 -14.13 8.57
CA PRO A 241 22.89 -12.87 8.82
C PRO A 241 23.16 -11.80 7.74
N VAL A 242 24.31 -11.89 7.07
CA VAL A 242 24.70 -10.99 5.96
C VAL A 242 23.63 -10.91 4.86
N ILE A 243 22.98 -12.03 4.52
CA ILE A 243 21.94 -12.04 3.47
C ILE A 243 20.76 -11.16 3.88
N GLY A 244 20.32 -11.28 5.15
CA GLY A 244 19.24 -10.45 5.68
C GLY A 244 19.62 -8.97 5.76
N VAL A 245 20.85 -8.67 6.17
CA VAL A 245 21.35 -7.28 6.22
C VAL A 245 21.38 -6.65 4.82
N VAL A 246 21.92 -7.35 3.83
CA VAL A 246 21.96 -6.86 2.44
C VAL A 246 20.56 -6.65 1.89
N SER A 247 19.63 -7.57 2.14
CA SER A 247 18.23 -7.40 1.75
C SER A 247 17.57 -6.17 2.38
N ILE A 248 17.80 -5.93 3.68
CA ILE A 248 17.27 -4.74 4.36
C ILE A 248 17.84 -3.46 3.73
N ILE A 249 19.15 -3.41 3.47
CA ILE A 249 19.79 -2.26 2.82
C ILE A 249 19.17 -2.00 1.44
N LEU A 250 19.03 -3.04 0.61
CA LEU A 250 18.43 -2.90 -0.72
C LEU A 250 16.97 -2.45 -0.66
N TRP A 251 16.20 -2.94 0.30
CA TRP A 251 14.82 -2.52 0.48
C TRP A 251 14.71 -1.06 0.93
N VAL A 252 15.58 -0.61 1.85
CA VAL A 252 15.67 0.79 2.27
C VAL A 252 16.06 1.72 1.11
N VAL A 253 16.97 1.28 0.23
CA VAL A 253 17.29 2.01 -1.01
C VAL A 253 16.03 2.14 -1.88
N GLY A 254 15.22 1.08 -1.99
CA GLY A 254 13.93 1.12 -2.69
C GLY A 254 12.97 2.19 -2.13
N ILE A 255 12.85 2.27 -0.80
CA ILE A 255 12.05 3.31 -0.13
C ILE A 255 12.59 4.70 -0.45
N PHE A 256 13.90 4.90 -0.33
CA PHE A 256 14.51 6.19 -0.62
C PHE A 256 14.28 6.63 -2.07
N SER A 257 14.42 5.71 -3.02
CA SER A 257 14.13 5.96 -4.44
C SER A 257 12.65 6.29 -4.69
N ALA A 258 11.72 5.57 -4.05
CA ALA A 258 10.27 5.85 -4.16
C ALA A 258 9.93 7.24 -3.59
N THR A 259 10.48 7.57 -2.43
CA THR A 259 10.29 8.88 -1.79
C THR A 259 10.84 10.01 -2.67
N MET A 260 12.03 9.82 -3.25
CA MET A 260 12.63 10.79 -4.18
C MET A 260 11.75 11.00 -5.42
N LEU A 261 11.17 9.93 -5.98
CA LEU A 261 10.21 10.04 -7.08
C LEU A 261 8.97 10.84 -6.66
N GLY A 262 8.41 10.55 -5.48
CA GLY A 262 7.26 11.26 -4.93
C GLY A 262 7.52 12.77 -4.81
N PHE A 263 8.68 13.17 -4.28
CA PHE A 263 9.08 14.58 -4.23
C PHE A 263 9.24 15.21 -5.60
N LYS A 264 9.84 14.51 -6.58
CA LYS A 264 9.96 15.02 -7.95
C LYS A 264 8.60 15.25 -8.61
N VAL A 265 7.68 14.30 -8.44
CA VAL A 265 6.30 14.46 -8.95
C VAL A 265 5.61 15.63 -8.27
N ALA A 266 5.76 15.78 -6.95
CA ALA A 266 5.17 16.89 -6.21
C ALA A 266 5.73 18.26 -6.63
N GLU A 267 7.04 18.35 -6.91
CA GLU A 267 7.70 19.58 -7.35
C GLU A 267 7.12 20.13 -8.66
N LYS A 268 6.61 19.26 -9.55
CA LYS A 268 5.94 19.66 -10.79
C LYS A 268 4.65 20.48 -10.59
N PHE A 269 4.08 20.48 -9.39
CA PHE A 269 2.89 21.25 -9.04
C PHE A 269 3.21 22.47 -8.16
N SER A 270 4.49 22.79 -7.98
CA SER A 270 4.92 23.84 -7.03
C SER A 270 4.80 25.26 -7.58
N VAL A 271 5.09 25.47 -8.87
CA VAL A 271 5.12 26.80 -9.48
C VAL A 271 4.15 26.86 -10.65
N GLU A 272 3.24 27.82 -10.61
CA GLU A 272 2.30 28.05 -11.68
C GLU A 272 2.66 29.31 -12.50
N SER A 273 2.45 29.23 -13.81
CA SER A 273 2.65 30.37 -14.72
C SER A 273 1.58 30.38 -15.81
N SER A 274 1.49 31.50 -16.52
CA SER A 274 0.49 31.70 -17.56
C SER A 274 1.02 32.48 -18.76
N ALA A 275 0.53 32.11 -19.93
CA ALA A 275 0.78 32.78 -21.20
C ALA A 275 -0.51 33.47 -21.67
N GLU A 276 -0.35 34.50 -22.48
CA GLU A 276 -1.46 35.29 -23.01
C GLU A 276 -1.32 35.33 -24.53
N ASN A 277 -2.43 35.09 -25.22
CA ASN A 277 -2.56 35.29 -26.65
C ASN A 277 -3.80 36.15 -26.90
N VAL A 278 -3.66 37.17 -27.71
CA VAL A 278 -4.74 38.12 -28.03
C VAL A 278 -4.95 38.06 -29.53
N GLN A 279 -6.15 37.67 -29.92
CA GLN A 279 -6.57 37.62 -31.31
C GLN A 279 -7.67 38.67 -31.54
N ALA A 280 -7.43 39.56 -32.50
CA ALA A 280 -8.45 40.49 -32.98
C ALA A 280 -9.42 39.74 -33.89
N LEU A 281 -10.72 39.92 -33.69
CA LEU A 281 -11.73 39.38 -34.59
C LEU A 281 -11.80 40.22 -35.87
N SER A 282 -12.05 39.57 -37.01
CA SER A 282 -12.30 40.27 -38.26
C SER A 282 -13.58 41.09 -38.15
N ALA A 283 -13.58 42.30 -38.71
CA ALA A 283 -14.78 43.12 -38.75
C ALA A 283 -15.87 42.42 -39.57
N PHE A 284 -17.10 42.44 -39.06
CA PHE A 284 -18.27 41.85 -39.71
C PHE A 284 -19.40 42.89 -39.83
N SER A 285 -20.33 42.64 -40.75
CA SER A 285 -21.51 43.48 -40.95
C SER A 285 -22.56 43.15 -39.88
N GLY A 286 -22.51 43.85 -38.75
CA GLY A 286 -23.47 43.66 -37.67
C GLY A 286 -23.07 44.30 -36.35
N ASP A 287 -24.04 44.39 -35.44
CA ASP A 287 -23.84 44.88 -34.08
C ASP A 287 -23.77 43.77 -33.04
N LYS A 288 -24.11 42.53 -33.43
CA LYS A 288 -24.21 41.38 -32.54
C LYS A 288 -23.18 40.30 -32.88
N LEU A 289 -22.45 39.83 -31.87
CA LEU A 289 -21.58 38.66 -31.93
C LEU A 289 -22.32 37.45 -31.33
N TYR A 290 -22.41 36.37 -32.09
CA TYR A 290 -22.89 35.07 -31.61
C TYR A 290 -21.68 34.23 -31.23
N VAL A 291 -21.70 33.62 -30.05
CA VAL A 291 -20.63 32.75 -29.56
C VAL A 291 -21.21 31.35 -29.39
N ASP A 292 -20.72 30.42 -30.21
CA ASP A 292 -21.19 29.03 -30.25
C ASP A 292 -20.04 28.07 -30.00
N MET A 293 -20.36 26.85 -29.58
CA MET A 293 -19.38 25.80 -29.33
C MET A 293 -19.01 25.06 -30.63
N ALA A 294 -17.72 25.01 -30.94
CA ALA A 294 -17.18 24.06 -31.90
C ALA A 294 -16.97 22.69 -31.22
N VAL A 295 -17.90 21.78 -31.51
CA VAL A 295 -17.83 20.37 -31.07
C VAL A 295 -16.55 19.72 -31.60
N TYR A 296 -15.85 18.99 -30.75
CA TYR A 296 -14.66 18.28 -31.18
C TYR A 296 -15.02 17.17 -32.20
N PRO A 297 -14.45 17.16 -33.42
CA PRO A 297 -14.98 16.36 -34.52
C PRO A 297 -14.59 14.89 -34.49
N SER A 298 -13.66 14.49 -33.62
CA SER A 298 -13.09 13.14 -33.56
C SER A 298 -13.43 12.47 -32.24
N ASP A 299 -13.41 11.15 -32.21
CA ASP A 299 -13.57 10.42 -30.95
C ASP A 299 -12.42 10.75 -29.98
N TYR A 300 -12.72 10.75 -28.69
CA TYR A 300 -11.76 10.92 -27.62
C TYR A 300 -12.10 9.95 -26.49
N TYR A 301 -11.11 9.60 -25.67
CA TYR A 301 -11.30 8.65 -24.58
C TYR A 301 -11.03 9.29 -23.22
N SER A 302 -11.94 9.04 -22.28
CA SER A 302 -11.82 9.44 -20.88
C SER A 302 -10.98 8.45 -20.08
N PHE A 303 -10.45 8.92 -18.94
CA PHE A 303 -9.89 8.03 -17.94
C PHE A 303 -11.01 7.29 -17.22
N SER A 304 -11.23 6.03 -17.60
CA SER A 304 -12.14 5.15 -16.87
C SER A 304 -11.39 4.28 -15.86
N ARG A 305 -11.79 4.37 -14.59
CA ARG A 305 -11.54 3.33 -13.60
C ARG A 305 -12.38 2.13 -14.00
N ASN A 306 -11.77 1.14 -14.64
CA ASN A 306 -12.40 -0.15 -14.97
C ASN A 306 -12.74 -1.01 -13.73
N PHE A 307 -13.03 -0.40 -12.58
CA PHE A 307 -13.34 -1.03 -11.30
C PHE A 307 -14.45 -0.23 -10.58
N GLY A 308 -15.70 -0.68 -10.68
CA GLY A 308 -16.88 -0.13 -9.99
C GLY A 308 -17.84 0.71 -10.87
N PRO A 309 -19.09 0.95 -10.43
CA PRO A 309 -20.02 1.88 -11.11
C PRO A 309 -19.57 3.34 -10.90
N GLY A 310 -19.60 4.17 -11.95
CA GLY A 310 -19.09 5.55 -11.92
C GLY A 310 -17.59 5.64 -12.24
N SER A 311 -17.24 5.19 -13.45
CA SER A 311 -15.86 4.94 -13.86
C SER A 311 -15.09 6.17 -14.29
N ASP A 312 -15.74 7.26 -14.69
CA ASP A 312 -15.04 8.45 -15.17
C ASP A 312 -14.34 9.19 -14.01
N LEU A 313 -13.07 9.55 -14.22
CA LEU A 313 -12.40 10.52 -13.36
C LEU A 313 -12.72 11.93 -13.86
N ASP A 314 -13.66 12.57 -13.19
CA ASP A 314 -13.95 13.99 -13.39
C ASP A 314 -12.66 14.81 -13.23
N ASN A 315 -12.46 15.81 -14.09
CA ASN A 315 -11.31 16.73 -14.14
C ASN A 315 -9.99 16.16 -14.69
N PHE A 316 -9.96 14.94 -15.24
CA PHE A 316 -8.80 14.44 -15.98
C PHE A 316 -8.88 14.80 -17.47
N PRO A 317 -7.74 14.94 -18.16
CA PRO A 317 -7.73 15.20 -19.59
C PRO A 317 -8.22 13.98 -20.38
N TYR A 318 -8.79 14.24 -21.54
CA TYR A 318 -9.08 13.22 -22.54
C TYR A 318 -7.88 13.06 -23.48
N TYR A 319 -7.82 11.92 -24.14
CA TYR A 319 -6.81 11.67 -25.16
C TYR A 319 -7.40 11.67 -26.57
N THR A 320 -6.58 12.10 -27.52
CA THR A 320 -6.87 12.00 -28.96
C THR A 320 -6.66 10.57 -29.46
N ILE A 321 -7.34 10.18 -30.54
CA ILE A 321 -7.15 8.88 -31.22
C ILE A 321 -5.68 8.63 -31.58
N ASN A 322 -4.95 9.69 -31.93
CA ASN A 322 -3.54 9.63 -32.31
C ASN A 322 -2.57 9.55 -31.10
N GLU A 323 -3.09 9.68 -29.88
CA GLU A 323 -2.35 9.72 -28.61
C GLU A 323 -1.21 10.78 -28.60
N ASP A 324 -1.35 11.84 -29.38
CA ASP A 324 -0.33 12.89 -29.54
C ASP A 324 -0.56 14.09 -28.60
N SER A 325 -1.82 14.33 -28.24
CA SER A 325 -2.27 15.49 -27.48
C SER A 325 -3.25 15.09 -26.39
N LEU A 326 -3.24 15.88 -25.33
CA LEU A 326 -4.21 15.83 -24.22
C LEU A 326 -5.23 16.94 -24.43
N LEU A 327 -6.51 16.59 -24.32
CA LEU A 327 -7.65 17.49 -24.43
C LEU A 327 -8.15 17.86 -23.05
N PHE A 328 -8.38 19.14 -22.82
CA PHE A 328 -8.82 19.67 -21.53
C PHE A 328 -10.10 20.50 -21.68
N SER A 329 -11.09 20.22 -20.85
CA SER A 329 -12.34 20.99 -20.73
C SER A 329 -12.28 22.08 -19.65
N ASN A 330 -11.15 22.24 -18.95
CA ASN A 330 -10.98 23.24 -17.89
C ASN A 330 -10.82 24.64 -18.48
N ILE A 331 -11.89 25.16 -19.08
CA ILE A 331 -11.97 26.44 -19.77
C ILE A 331 -12.95 27.31 -19.01
N LYS A 332 -12.62 28.59 -18.78
CA LYS A 332 -13.54 29.58 -18.24
C LYS A 332 -13.84 30.65 -19.27
N LEU A 333 -15.12 30.93 -19.51
CA LEU A 333 -15.54 32.07 -20.31
C LEU A 333 -15.72 33.32 -19.44
N GLN A 334 -15.27 34.47 -19.93
CA GLN A 334 -15.53 35.76 -19.29
C GLN A 334 -15.79 36.84 -20.34
N ILE A 335 -16.73 37.75 -20.04
CA ILE A 335 -16.97 38.93 -20.85
C ILE A 335 -16.31 40.13 -20.18
N VAL A 336 -15.57 40.91 -20.98
CA VAL A 336 -14.93 42.15 -20.55
C VAL A 336 -15.24 43.27 -21.54
N GLN A 337 -15.05 44.51 -21.12
CA GLN A 337 -15.18 45.65 -22.02
C GLN A 337 -13.93 45.77 -22.90
N SER A 338 -14.14 45.93 -24.22
CA SER A 338 -13.09 46.30 -25.18
C SER A 338 -12.70 47.77 -25.01
N GLN A 339 -11.41 48.05 -25.18
CA GLN A 339 -10.89 49.42 -25.19
C GLN A 339 -10.98 50.08 -26.57
N ASP A 340 -11.19 49.27 -27.62
CA ASP A 340 -11.33 49.75 -28.99
C ASP A 340 -12.75 49.49 -29.53
N SER A 341 -12.98 49.85 -30.80
CA SER A 341 -14.23 49.60 -31.50
C SER A 341 -14.42 48.16 -32.01
N LEU A 342 -13.40 47.31 -31.86
CA LEU A 342 -13.41 45.92 -32.32
C LEU A 342 -13.58 44.94 -31.16
N TYR A 343 -14.14 43.78 -31.49
CA TYR A 343 -14.14 42.64 -30.58
C TYR A 343 -12.75 41.99 -30.54
N TYR A 344 -12.32 41.61 -29.34
CA TYR A 344 -11.10 40.83 -29.14
C TYR A 344 -11.39 39.56 -28.38
N VAL A 345 -10.67 38.51 -28.69
CA VAL A 345 -10.63 37.30 -27.88
C VAL A 345 -9.24 37.19 -27.29
N ARG A 346 -9.17 37.18 -25.95
CA ARG A 346 -7.94 36.98 -25.20
C ARG A 346 -7.99 35.62 -24.54
N THR A 347 -7.05 34.75 -24.88
CA THR A 347 -6.88 33.45 -24.24
C THR A 347 -5.72 33.53 -23.24
N ILE A 348 -6.02 33.23 -21.98
CA ILE A 348 -5.04 33.18 -20.88
C ILE A 348 -4.87 31.72 -20.49
N SER A 349 -3.81 31.09 -20.97
CA SER A 349 -3.46 29.71 -20.65
C SER A 349 -2.62 29.63 -19.38
N SER A 350 -2.75 28.54 -18.63
CA SER A 350 -1.99 28.30 -17.41
C SER A 350 -1.57 26.85 -17.26
N SER A 351 -0.39 26.67 -16.65
CA SER A 351 0.18 25.37 -16.33
C SER A 351 1.03 25.47 -15.07
N SER A 352 1.10 24.38 -14.32
CA SER A 352 2.05 24.18 -13.23
C SER A 352 3.32 23.50 -13.73
N GLU A 353 4.47 23.81 -13.14
CA GLU A 353 5.71 23.07 -13.34
C GLU A 353 6.68 23.33 -12.18
N ARG A 354 7.84 22.67 -12.16
CA ARG A 354 8.92 22.92 -11.18
C ARG A 354 9.54 24.33 -11.25
N ASP A 355 9.46 24.99 -12.41
CA ASP A 355 10.10 26.28 -12.68
C ASP A 355 9.14 27.19 -13.46
N LEU A 356 9.09 28.46 -13.09
CA LEU A 356 8.29 29.50 -13.74
C LEU A 356 8.58 29.58 -15.25
N LYS A 357 9.84 29.45 -15.67
CA LYS A 357 10.21 29.53 -17.09
C LYS A 357 9.63 28.37 -17.89
N ILE A 358 9.67 27.16 -17.32
CA ILE A 358 9.12 25.95 -17.95
C ILE A 358 7.59 26.01 -17.93
N ALA A 359 6.98 26.38 -16.80
CA ALA A 359 5.54 26.56 -16.69
C ALA A 359 4.99 27.57 -17.72
N ARG A 360 5.71 28.69 -17.95
CA ARG A 360 5.33 29.68 -18.97
C ARG A 360 5.45 29.12 -20.38
N LYS A 361 6.52 28.36 -20.66
CA LYS A 361 6.72 27.71 -21.95
C LYS A 361 5.58 26.72 -22.23
N ASN A 362 5.27 25.85 -21.28
CA ASN A 362 4.22 24.83 -21.39
C ASN A 362 2.85 25.48 -21.65
N ALA A 363 2.49 26.51 -20.87
CA ALA A 363 1.25 27.26 -21.08
C ALA A 363 1.17 27.91 -22.47
N GLY A 364 2.30 28.30 -23.06
CA GLY A 364 2.35 28.88 -24.41
C GLY A 364 2.23 27.87 -25.55
N GLU A 365 2.32 26.57 -25.28
CA GLU A 365 2.20 25.50 -26.29
C GLU A 365 0.76 24.97 -26.43
N PHE A 366 -0.20 25.52 -25.68
CA PHE A 366 -1.59 25.11 -25.80
C PHE A 366 -2.16 25.55 -27.14
N THR A 367 -2.92 24.66 -27.78
CA THR A 367 -3.56 24.94 -29.06
C THR A 367 -5.07 25.06 -28.86
N TYR A 368 -5.60 26.22 -29.22
CA TYR A 368 -7.02 26.57 -29.13
C TYR A 368 -7.44 27.36 -30.38
N PRO A 369 -7.80 26.68 -31.48
CA PRO A 369 -8.03 27.30 -32.77
C PRO A 369 -9.40 27.99 -32.80
N LEU A 370 -9.41 29.31 -32.56
CA LEU A 370 -10.60 30.14 -32.72
C LEU A 370 -10.97 30.24 -34.19
N GLN A 371 -12.25 29.99 -34.51
CA GLN A 371 -12.78 30.13 -35.87
C GLN A 371 -13.88 31.17 -35.87
N GLN A 372 -13.80 32.12 -36.79
CA GLN A 372 -14.82 33.14 -36.97
C GLN A 372 -15.42 33.02 -38.37
N GLN A 373 -16.75 33.06 -38.43
CA GLN A 373 -17.53 33.17 -39.66
C GLN A 373 -18.48 34.36 -39.52
N ASP A 374 -18.15 35.50 -40.13
CA ASP A 374 -18.89 36.76 -39.99
C ASP A 374 -19.11 37.16 -38.52
N SER A 375 -20.37 37.15 -38.06
CA SER A 375 -20.78 37.46 -36.68
C SER A 375 -20.79 36.25 -35.74
N LEU A 376 -20.41 35.06 -36.22
CA LEU A 376 -20.38 33.82 -35.44
C LEU A 376 -18.94 33.47 -35.05
N LEU A 377 -18.69 33.36 -33.75
CA LEU A 377 -17.43 32.92 -33.17
C LEU A 377 -17.58 31.52 -32.61
N PHE A 378 -16.78 30.59 -33.11
CA PHE A 378 -16.72 29.24 -32.59
C PHE A 378 -15.61 29.09 -31.56
N LEU A 379 -16.00 28.69 -30.35
CA LEU A 379 -15.12 28.32 -29.25
C LEU A 379 -14.96 26.79 -29.19
N PRO A 380 -13.76 26.24 -29.38
CA PRO A 380 -13.54 24.80 -29.29
C PRO A 380 -13.96 24.19 -27.95
N GLU A 381 -14.62 23.03 -27.97
CA GLU A 381 -14.99 22.28 -26.75
C GLU A 381 -13.81 22.01 -25.81
N PHE A 382 -12.62 21.74 -26.36
CA PHE A 382 -11.39 21.48 -25.61
C PHE A 382 -10.23 22.35 -26.11
N PHE A 383 -9.29 22.67 -25.21
CA PHE A 383 -7.94 23.04 -25.61
C PHE A 383 -7.03 21.83 -25.57
N SER A 384 -6.03 21.83 -26.46
CA SER A 384 -5.07 20.73 -26.56
C SER A 384 -3.69 21.13 -26.04
N ALA A 385 -3.02 20.21 -25.35
CA ALA A 385 -1.62 20.34 -24.96
C ALA A 385 -0.83 19.09 -25.40
N PRO A 386 0.47 19.20 -25.68
CA PRO A 386 1.29 18.04 -26.03
C PRO A 386 1.27 16.98 -24.92
N ILE A 387 1.14 15.70 -25.30
CA ILE A 387 1.12 14.58 -24.32
C ILE A 387 2.39 14.52 -23.46
N SER A 388 3.51 15.00 -23.99
CA SER A 388 4.81 15.07 -23.30
C SER A 388 4.80 15.97 -22.06
N GLN A 389 3.87 16.93 -21.98
CA GLN A 389 3.71 17.78 -20.79
C GLN A 389 3.00 17.05 -19.64
N GLY A 390 2.21 16.03 -19.94
CA GLY A 390 1.41 15.30 -18.96
C GLY A 390 0.34 16.17 -18.29
N PHE A 391 -0.12 15.78 -17.10
CA PHE A 391 -1.10 16.56 -16.32
C PHE A 391 -0.39 17.49 -15.33
N ARG A 392 -0.70 18.78 -15.42
CA ARG A 392 -0.03 19.89 -14.72
C ARG A 392 -1.03 20.97 -14.26
N LEU A 393 -2.25 20.56 -13.91
CA LEU A 393 -3.36 21.46 -13.59
C LEU A 393 -3.56 22.49 -14.70
N GLN A 394 -3.64 22.05 -15.95
CA GLN A 394 -3.83 22.95 -17.06
C GLN A 394 -5.21 23.59 -16.99
N GLY A 395 -5.27 24.87 -17.33
CA GLY A 395 -6.54 25.59 -17.41
C GLY A 395 -6.40 26.81 -18.30
N MET A 396 -7.50 27.22 -18.90
CA MET A 396 -7.54 28.35 -19.81
C MET A 396 -8.70 29.28 -19.48
N ILE A 397 -8.48 30.58 -19.59
CA ILE A 397 -9.56 31.57 -19.58
C ILE A 397 -9.67 32.16 -20.96
N VAL A 398 -10.88 32.12 -21.51
CA VAL A 398 -11.26 32.79 -22.74
C VAL A 398 -12.00 34.06 -22.34
N GLU A 399 -11.40 35.21 -22.63
CA GLU A 399 -12.01 36.51 -22.38
C GLU A 399 -12.45 37.13 -23.69
N ILE A 400 -13.75 37.39 -23.82
CA ILE A 400 -14.31 38.10 -24.98
C ILE A 400 -14.47 39.57 -24.60
N ALA A 401 -13.72 40.42 -25.29
CA ALA A 401 -13.79 41.86 -25.14
C ALA A 401 -14.84 42.42 -26.10
N VAL A 402 -15.90 42.99 -25.55
CA VAL A 402 -17.05 43.54 -26.31
C VAL A 402 -16.93 45.07 -26.42
N PRO A 403 -17.08 45.68 -27.62
CA PRO A 403 -17.09 47.14 -27.77
C PRO A 403 -18.33 47.78 -27.17
N LEU A 404 -18.25 49.06 -26.82
CA LEU A 404 -19.41 49.83 -26.37
C LEU A 404 -20.47 49.93 -27.48
N GLY A 405 -21.75 49.76 -27.11
CA GLY A 405 -22.91 49.81 -28.01
C GLY A 405 -23.12 48.55 -28.86
N LYS A 406 -22.31 47.51 -28.65
CA LYS A 406 -22.40 46.24 -29.36
C LYS A 406 -23.02 45.14 -28.49
N LYS A 407 -23.54 44.11 -29.13
CA LYS A 407 -24.31 43.01 -28.53
C LYS A 407 -23.55 41.70 -28.57
N ILE A 408 -23.76 40.85 -27.57
CA ILE A 408 -23.20 39.51 -27.49
C ILE A 408 -24.27 38.53 -27.03
N GLU A 409 -24.30 37.34 -27.63
CA GLU A 409 -25.09 36.20 -27.20
C GLU A 409 -24.18 34.98 -27.14
N ILE A 410 -24.29 34.22 -26.05
CA ILE A 410 -23.47 33.03 -25.80
C ILE A 410 -24.43 31.85 -25.74
N ASP A 411 -24.16 30.84 -26.58
CA ASP A 411 -24.98 29.63 -26.68
C ASP A 411 -24.99 28.82 -25.36
N GLU A 412 -26.12 28.17 -25.05
CA GLU A 412 -26.31 27.32 -23.85
C GLU A 412 -25.32 26.16 -23.78
N ARG A 413 -24.84 25.66 -24.93
CA ARG A 413 -23.87 24.56 -24.97
C ARG A 413 -22.53 24.91 -24.33
N LEU A 414 -22.23 26.20 -24.15
CA LEU A 414 -21.01 26.65 -23.48
C LEU A 414 -21.10 26.58 -21.94
N ASP A 415 -22.25 26.18 -21.36
CA ASP A 415 -22.42 25.98 -19.90
C ASP A 415 -21.38 25.03 -19.29
N ASP A 416 -20.84 24.10 -20.08
CA ASP A 416 -19.75 23.21 -19.67
C ASP A 416 -18.48 23.97 -19.20
N TYR A 417 -18.30 25.24 -19.60
CA TYR A 417 -17.18 26.08 -19.18
C TYR A 417 -17.33 26.62 -17.74
N ASP A 418 -18.47 26.42 -17.09
CA ASP A 418 -18.66 26.83 -15.69
C ASP A 418 -17.95 25.90 -14.71
N ASN A 419 -17.63 24.67 -15.13
CA ASN A 419 -16.88 23.68 -14.36
C ASN A 419 -15.37 23.97 -14.29
N PHE A 420 -15.00 25.25 -14.16
CA PHE A 420 -13.62 25.69 -14.10
C PHE A 420 -13.00 25.53 -12.71
N THR A 421 -11.97 24.69 -12.62
CA THR A 421 -11.12 24.60 -11.43
C THR A 421 -10.05 25.68 -11.46
N SER A 422 -10.18 26.66 -10.56
CA SER A 422 -9.33 27.86 -10.62
C SER A 422 -7.90 27.62 -10.15
N ASN A 423 -6.94 27.92 -11.01
CA ASN A 423 -5.51 27.96 -10.70
C ASN A 423 -5.09 29.27 -10.00
N SER A 424 -4.13 29.20 -9.08
CA SER A 424 -3.72 30.34 -8.25
C SER A 424 -3.00 31.44 -9.06
N SER A 425 -2.25 31.04 -10.10
CA SER A 425 -1.57 31.91 -11.07
C SER A 425 -2.55 32.69 -11.93
N VAL A 426 -3.58 32.00 -12.43
CA VAL A 426 -4.67 32.60 -13.20
C VAL A 426 -5.41 33.59 -12.33
N ARG A 427 -5.78 33.21 -11.10
CA ARG A 427 -6.42 34.12 -10.14
C ARG A 427 -5.56 35.36 -9.86
N ARG A 428 -4.24 35.21 -9.76
CA ARG A 428 -3.31 36.33 -9.54
C ARG A 428 -3.22 37.24 -10.77
N LYS A 429 -3.20 36.69 -11.98
CA LYS A 429 -3.24 37.46 -13.22
C LYS A 429 -4.57 38.19 -13.39
N LEU A 430 -5.70 37.51 -13.19
CA LEU A 430 -7.03 38.14 -13.17
C LEU A 430 -7.10 39.28 -12.16
N LYS A 431 -6.57 39.07 -10.94
CA LYS A 431 -6.52 40.11 -9.90
C LYS A 431 -5.58 41.27 -10.26
N LYS A 432 -4.58 41.06 -11.12
CA LYS A 432 -3.69 42.11 -11.62
C LYS A 432 -4.29 42.83 -12.85
N SER A 433 -5.12 42.15 -13.63
CA SER A 433 -6.00 42.69 -14.69
C SER A 433 -7.22 43.45 -14.12
N ARG A 434 -7.09 43.99 -12.89
CA ARG A 434 -8.14 44.65 -12.09
C ARG A 434 -8.67 45.97 -12.66
N ASN A 435 -8.20 46.37 -13.84
CA ASN A 435 -8.76 47.51 -14.57
C ASN A 435 -9.96 47.12 -15.44
N ASN A 436 -10.10 45.84 -15.81
CA ASN A 436 -11.26 45.37 -16.58
C ASN A 436 -12.24 44.69 -15.63
N LYS A 437 -13.39 45.34 -15.40
CA LYS A 437 -14.53 44.76 -14.70
C LYS A 437 -15.01 43.54 -15.52
N THR A 438 -15.02 42.36 -14.91
CA THR A 438 -15.69 41.19 -15.48
C THR A 438 -17.19 41.37 -15.26
N PHE A 439 -17.98 40.99 -16.26
CA PHE A 439 -19.43 41.07 -16.18
C PHE A 439 -20.03 39.73 -15.76
N ASP A 440 -21.13 39.78 -15.01
CA ASP A 440 -21.98 38.63 -14.76
C ASP A 440 -22.98 38.51 -15.91
N TRP A 441 -23.25 37.29 -16.36
CA TRP A 441 -24.11 36.95 -17.50
C TRP A 441 -24.56 35.50 -17.39
N ASP A 442 -25.60 35.15 -18.13
CA ASP A 442 -26.20 33.81 -18.20
C ASP A 442 -26.14 33.31 -19.66
N TYR A 443 -26.03 31.99 -19.85
CA TYR A 443 -26.04 31.39 -21.18
C TYR A 443 -27.43 31.46 -21.83
N GLY A 444 -27.47 31.48 -23.16
CA GLY A 444 -28.71 31.54 -23.95
C GLY A 444 -29.39 32.92 -23.98
N GLU A 445 -28.73 33.95 -23.43
CA GLU A 445 -29.31 35.28 -23.29
C GLU A 445 -28.52 36.32 -24.11
N GLU A 446 -29.25 37.28 -24.71
CA GLU A 446 -28.65 38.39 -25.42
C GLU A 446 -28.34 39.55 -24.46
N TYR A 447 -27.13 40.09 -24.58
CA TYR A 447 -26.67 41.24 -23.81
C TYR A 447 -26.18 42.36 -24.73
N ILE A 448 -26.40 43.61 -24.32
CA ILE A 448 -25.81 44.81 -24.92
C ILE A 448 -24.88 45.50 -23.93
N LEU A 449 -23.71 45.94 -24.40
CA LEU A 449 -22.76 46.67 -23.57
C LEU A 449 -23.03 48.18 -23.62
N GLU A 450 -23.63 48.74 -22.57
CA GLU A 450 -23.99 50.15 -22.48
C GLU A 450 -23.43 50.78 -21.20
N ASN A 451 -22.88 52.00 -21.30
CA ASN A 451 -22.36 52.76 -20.15
C ASN A 451 -21.39 51.96 -19.25
N GLY A 452 -20.62 51.03 -19.82
CA GLY A 452 -19.68 50.18 -19.07
C GLY A 452 -20.35 49.10 -18.21
N SER A 453 -21.59 48.73 -18.49
CA SER A 453 -22.31 47.61 -17.88
C SER A 453 -22.95 46.73 -18.95
N LEU A 454 -23.01 45.43 -18.69
CA LEU A 454 -23.62 44.45 -19.57
C LEU A 454 -25.11 44.33 -19.20
N ASN A 455 -25.99 44.79 -20.09
CA ASN A 455 -27.43 44.81 -19.86
C ASN A 455 -28.11 43.73 -20.69
N LYS A 456 -28.93 42.90 -20.06
CA LYS A 456 -29.75 41.91 -20.75
C LYS A 456 -30.76 42.62 -21.65
N THR A 457 -30.74 42.32 -22.94
CA THR A 457 -31.78 42.79 -23.86
C THR A 457 -32.99 41.89 -23.69
N VAL A 458 -34.09 42.44 -23.16
CA VAL A 458 -35.35 41.70 -23.03
C VAL A 458 -35.81 41.31 -24.43
N ILE A 459 -35.73 40.02 -24.75
CA ILE A 459 -36.44 39.45 -25.88
C ILE A 459 -37.90 39.50 -25.47
N LEU A 460 -38.64 40.52 -25.93
CA LEU A 460 -40.10 40.47 -25.91
C LEU A 460 -40.49 39.32 -26.82
N THR A 461 -40.66 38.12 -26.25
CA THR A 461 -41.39 37.04 -26.89
C THR A 461 -42.86 37.45 -26.96
N ASP A 462 -43.17 38.38 -27.85
CA ASP A 462 -44.54 38.58 -28.35
C ASP A 462 -44.87 37.33 -29.18
N SER A 463 -45.26 36.28 -28.47
CA SER A 463 -46.02 35.17 -29.03
C SER A 463 -47.46 35.67 -29.19
N ILE A 464 -47.76 36.16 -30.40
CA ILE A 464 -49.13 36.33 -30.91
C ILE A 464 -49.63 34.98 -31.44
#